data_AF-A0A2J1E081-F1
#
_entry.id   AF-A0A2J1E081-F1
#
_cell.length_a   1.000
_cell.length_b   1.000
_cell.length_c   1.000
_cell.angle_alpha   90.00
_cell.angle_beta   90.00
_cell.angle_gamma   90.00
#
_symmetry.space_group_name_H-M   'P 1'
#
loop_
_entity.id
_entity.type
_entity.pdbx_description
1 polymer ?
#
loop_
_entity_poly.entity_id
_entity_poly.type
_entity_poly.pdbx_seq_one_letter_code
_entity_poly.pdbx_strand_id
1 'polypeptide(L)'
;YDPYRLSNYLNKYDYSETHQPYAEGERYGMYFSDVFYLVPGDNLKIVIYSDVPLGTDLACEISEYKNNGVSGSTPAYTVERYENGYRAIISCHATESGEYQFKLWHRDKSQSERCAIVFYFE
;
A
#
# COMPACT_ATOMS: atom_id res chain seq x y z
N TYR A 1 -5.58 -14.92 -31.71
CA TYR A 1 -5.20 -15.37 -30.36
C TYR A 1 -3.72 -15.10 -30.25
N ASP A 2 -3.34 -14.04 -29.54
CA ASP A 2 -1.95 -13.57 -29.47
C ASP A 2 -1.33 -14.05 -28.15
N PRO A 3 -0.42 -15.05 -28.19
CA PRO A 3 0.14 -15.66 -26.99
C PRO A 3 1.06 -14.72 -26.20
N TYR A 4 1.47 -13.57 -26.75
CA TYR A 4 2.31 -12.59 -26.05
C TYR A 4 1.56 -11.65 -25.11
N ARG A 5 0.22 -11.64 -25.16
CA ARG A 5 -0.60 -10.83 -24.26
C ARG A 5 -0.87 -11.51 -22.91
N LEU A 6 -0.84 -12.84 -22.86
CA LEU A 6 -1.08 -13.61 -21.63
C LEU A 6 0.17 -13.78 -20.75
N SER A 7 1.37 -13.67 -21.33
CA SER A 7 2.62 -13.72 -20.56
C SER A 7 2.90 -12.48 -19.71
N ASN A 8 2.18 -11.38 -19.92
CA ASN A 8 2.34 -10.14 -19.14
C ASN A 8 1.38 -10.00 -17.95
N TYR A 9 0.39 -10.89 -17.80
CA TYR A 9 -0.54 -10.86 -16.67
C TYR A 9 -0.13 -11.76 -15.51
N LEU A 10 0.82 -12.68 -15.71
CA LEU A 10 1.16 -13.74 -14.76
C LEU A 10 2.45 -13.51 -13.97
N ASN A 11 3.13 -12.36 -14.11
CA ASN A 11 4.43 -12.15 -13.46
C ASN A 11 4.73 -10.70 -13.02
N LYS A 12 3.72 -9.82 -12.94
CA LYS A 12 3.96 -8.39 -12.63
C LYS A 12 3.73 -8.01 -11.16
N TYR A 13 3.21 -8.92 -10.33
CA TYR A 13 2.73 -8.60 -8.98
C TYR A 13 3.29 -9.49 -7.87
N ASP A 14 4.08 -10.52 -8.18
CA ASP A 14 4.94 -11.20 -7.19
C ASP A 14 6.26 -10.42 -7.09
N TYR A 15 6.19 -9.23 -6.50
CA TYR A 15 7.38 -8.42 -6.23
C TYR A 15 7.56 -8.24 -4.73
N SER A 16 8.35 -9.13 -4.13
CA SER A 16 8.86 -8.95 -2.77
C SER A 16 10.15 -8.13 -2.84
N GLU A 17 10.00 -6.83 -3.04
CA GLU A 17 11.14 -5.93 -2.96
C GLU A 17 11.33 -5.57 -1.49
N THR A 18 12.36 -6.12 -0.84
CA THR A 18 12.85 -5.62 0.45
C THR A 18 13.34 -4.19 0.24
N HIS A 19 12.42 -3.23 0.29
CA HIS A 19 12.73 -1.82 0.26
C HIS A 19 13.42 -1.46 1.57
N GLN A 20 14.65 -1.00 1.46
CA GLN A 20 15.14 0.01 2.39
C GLN A 20 14.52 1.33 1.93
N PRO A 21 13.66 1.99 2.73
CA PRO A 21 13.11 3.26 2.30
C PRO A 21 14.24 4.29 2.37
N TYR A 22 14.62 4.86 1.22
CA TYR A 22 15.02 6.27 0.94
C TYR A 22 15.67 6.34 -0.47
N ALA A 23 15.30 7.19 -1.44
CA ALA A 23 14.38 8.33 -1.48
C ALA A 23 14.08 8.80 -2.93
N GLU A 24 12.86 9.30 -3.19
CA GLU A 24 12.59 10.60 -3.86
C GLU A 24 11.16 11.08 -3.46
N GLY A 25 11.01 12.28 -2.86
CA GLY A 25 9.72 12.86 -2.41
C GLY A 25 9.55 13.16 -0.91
N GLU A 26 10.61 13.11 -0.10
CA GLU A 26 10.55 13.17 1.38
C GLU A 26 9.82 14.40 1.98
N ARG A 27 8.73 14.12 2.70
CA ARG A 27 8.22 14.93 3.81
C ARG A 27 8.14 14.05 5.05
N TYR A 28 9.15 14.13 5.93
CA TYR A 28 9.10 13.83 7.37
C TYR A 28 8.24 12.62 7.79
N GLY A 29 8.84 11.43 7.90
CA GLY A 29 8.20 10.25 8.52
C GLY A 29 7.02 9.65 7.74
N MET A 30 6.91 9.94 6.43
CA MET A 30 5.85 9.43 5.56
C MET A 30 6.41 8.69 4.35
N TYR A 31 5.84 7.51 4.07
CA TYR A 31 6.03 6.72 2.87
C TYR A 31 4.79 6.83 1.97
N PHE A 32 5.02 6.90 0.66
CA PHE A 32 4.00 6.81 -0.38
C PHE A 32 4.40 5.68 -1.34
N SER A 33 3.44 4.83 -1.69
CA SER A 33 3.63 3.90 -2.81
C SER A 33 3.58 4.62 -4.15
N ASP A 34 3.99 3.93 -5.21
CA ASP A 34 3.55 4.28 -6.55
C ASP A 34 2.01 4.23 -6.63
N VAL A 35 1.46 4.98 -7.59
CA VAL A 35 0.04 4.91 -7.91
C VAL A 35 -0.25 3.58 -8.59
N PHE A 36 -1.28 2.88 -8.14
CA PHE A 36 -1.74 1.61 -8.69
C PHE A 36 -3.20 1.70 -9.13
N TYR A 37 -3.58 0.89 -10.10
CA TYR A 37 -4.93 0.84 -10.65
C TYR A 37 -5.65 -0.42 -10.17
N LEU A 38 -6.86 -0.27 -9.64
CA LEU A 38 -7.73 -1.39 -9.26
C LEU A 38 -8.96 -1.44 -10.18
N VAL A 39 -9.45 -2.65 -10.46
CA VAL A 39 -10.73 -2.90 -11.13
C VAL A 39 -11.72 -3.62 -10.21
N PRO A 40 -13.05 -3.51 -10.45
CA PRO A 40 -14.04 -4.20 -9.64
C PRO A 40 -13.78 -5.70 -9.56
N GLY A 41 -13.72 -6.22 -8.33
CA GLY A 41 -13.41 -7.61 -8.04
C GLY A 41 -11.96 -7.87 -7.62
N ASP A 42 -11.04 -6.93 -7.83
CA ASP A 42 -9.67 -7.04 -7.32
C ASP A 42 -9.64 -7.11 -5.80
N ASN A 43 -8.83 -8.03 -5.26
CA ASN A 43 -8.57 -8.16 -3.83
C ASN A 43 -7.12 -7.77 -3.56
N LEU A 44 -6.89 -6.48 -3.29
CA LEU A 44 -5.58 -6.01 -2.90
C LEU A 44 -5.33 -6.31 -1.43
N LYS A 45 -4.17 -6.90 -1.13
CA LYS A 45 -3.65 -7.01 0.21
C LYS A 45 -2.28 -6.33 0.35
N ILE A 46 -2.12 -5.59 1.43
CA ILE A 46 -0.87 -4.91 1.79
C ILE A 46 -0.42 -5.44 3.14
N VAL A 47 0.73 -6.11 3.17
CA VAL A 47 1.34 -6.61 4.40
C VAL A 47 2.41 -5.63 4.84
N ILE A 48 2.37 -5.26 6.11
CA ILE A 48 3.33 -4.35 6.74
C ILE A 48 4.00 -5.10 7.88
N TYR A 49 5.33 -5.19 7.82
CA TYR A 49 6.18 -5.54 8.95
C TYR A 49 6.89 -4.28 9.41
N SER A 50 6.83 -3.98 10.69
CA SER A 50 7.46 -2.79 11.25
C SER A 50 8.04 -3.08 12.63
N ASP A 51 9.08 -2.34 12.98
CA ASP A 51 9.64 -2.31 14.33
C ASP A 51 8.79 -1.44 15.28
N VAL A 52 7.70 -0.83 14.78
CA VAL A 52 6.76 0.01 15.52
C VAL A 52 5.32 -0.42 15.22
N PRO A 53 4.43 -0.50 16.22
CA PRO A 53 3.10 -1.08 16.01
C PRO A 53 2.16 -0.16 15.23
N LEU A 54 1.52 -0.70 14.19
CA LEU A 54 0.47 -0.02 13.42
C LEU A 54 -0.78 0.23 14.28
N GLY A 55 -1.25 1.46 14.29
CA GLY A 55 -2.40 1.92 15.06
C GLY A 55 -2.00 2.72 16.30
N THR A 56 -0.82 2.46 16.88
CA THR A 56 -0.26 3.25 17.98
C THR A 56 0.50 4.43 17.41
N ASP A 57 1.70 4.20 16.89
CA ASP A 57 2.59 5.26 16.42
C ASP A 57 2.65 5.32 14.90
N LEU A 58 2.33 4.23 14.20
CA LEU A 58 2.14 4.23 12.75
C LEU A 58 0.65 4.35 12.39
N ALA A 59 0.37 5.05 11.30
CA ALA A 59 -0.94 5.16 10.68
C ALA A 59 -0.81 4.98 9.16
N CYS A 60 -1.86 4.48 8.53
CA CYS A 60 -1.85 4.19 7.09
C CYS A 60 -3.20 4.49 6.45
N GLU A 61 -3.16 4.72 5.14
CA GLU A 61 -4.33 5.02 4.32
C GLU A 61 -4.13 4.53 2.89
N ILE A 62 -5.21 4.06 2.27
CA ILE A 62 -5.31 3.96 0.80
C ILE A 62 -6.25 5.08 0.39
N SER A 63 -5.81 5.94 -0.53
CA SER A 63 -6.64 7.04 -1.03
C SER A 63 -6.73 6.97 -2.55
N GLU A 64 -7.87 7.34 -3.10
CA GLU A 64 -8.02 7.51 -4.54
C GLU A 64 -7.07 8.62 -5.03
N TYR A 65 -6.51 8.45 -6.22
CA TYR A 65 -5.61 9.40 -6.85
C TYR A 65 -6.27 9.95 -8.13
N LYS A 66 -6.43 11.27 -8.23
CA LYS A 66 -7.04 11.96 -9.38
C LYS A 66 -6.28 13.25 -9.69
N ASN A 67 -6.14 13.58 -10.97
CA ASN A 67 -5.58 14.86 -11.42
C ASN A 67 -4.21 15.19 -10.80
N ASN A 68 -3.29 14.21 -10.76
CA ASN A 68 -1.97 14.32 -10.13
C ASN A 68 -1.99 14.63 -8.62
N GLY A 69 -3.04 14.24 -7.91
CA GLY A 69 -3.15 14.42 -6.47
C GLY A 69 -4.12 13.44 -5.80
N VAL A 70 -4.04 13.34 -4.47
CA VAL A 70 -4.94 12.50 -3.70
C VAL A 70 -6.36 13.11 -3.70
N SER A 71 -7.31 12.35 -4.22
CA SER A 71 -8.75 12.53 -4.04
C SER A 71 -9.11 12.14 -2.61
N GLY A 72 -9.93 12.93 -1.91
CA GLY A 72 -10.36 12.63 -0.54
C GLY A 72 -11.27 11.40 -0.41
N SER A 73 -11.46 10.63 -1.49
CA SER A 73 -12.19 9.37 -1.48
C SER A 73 -11.26 8.23 -1.05
N THR A 74 -11.60 7.57 0.05
CA THR A 74 -10.86 6.43 0.58
C THR A 74 -11.66 5.16 0.24
N PRO A 75 -11.11 4.20 -0.54
CA PRO A 75 -11.78 2.92 -0.75
C PRO A 75 -11.99 2.21 0.60
N ALA A 76 -13.04 1.38 0.68
CA ALA A 76 -13.26 0.58 1.87
C ALA A 76 -12.17 -0.49 2.01
N TYR A 77 -11.46 -0.48 3.14
CA TYR A 77 -10.48 -1.50 3.49
C TYR A 77 -10.59 -1.87 4.97
N THR A 78 -10.15 -3.07 5.30
CA THR A 78 -9.98 -3.53 6.69
C THR A 78 -8.51 -3.56 7.06
N VAL A 79 -8.21 -3.46 8.35
CA VAL A 79 -6.84 -3.56 8.89
C VAL A 79 -6.82 -4.59 10.00
N GLU A 80 -6.20 -5.72 9.72
CA GLU A 80 -5.93 -6.78 10.69
C GLU A 80 -4.55 -6.57 11.28
N ARG A 81 -4.45 -6.65 12.61
CA ARG A 81 -3.20 -6.44 13.35
C ARG A 81 -2.83 -7.72 14.08
N TYR A 82 -1.59 -8.14 13.90
CA TYR A 82 -1.00 -9.30 14.55
C TYR A 82 0.17 -8.82 15.40
N GLU A 83 0.55 -9.61 16.40
CA GLU A 83 1.73 -9.33 17.22
C GLU A 83 1.69 -7.90 17.77
N ASN A 84 0.54 -7.47 18.29
CA ASN A 84 0.31 -6.10 18.80
C ASN A 84 0.54 -4.96 17.78
N GLY A 85 0.51 -5.25 16.48
CA GLY A 85 0.63 -4.26 15.41
C GLY A 85 1.99 -4.23 14.71
N TYR A 86 2.98 -5.02 15.14
CA TYR A 86 4.26 -5.16 14.44
C TYR A 86 4.13 -5.87 13.08
N ARG A 87 3.07 -6.66 12.92
CA ARG A 87 2.60 -7.13 11.62
C ARG A 87 1.16 -6.70 11.39
N ALA A 88 0.89 -6.10 10.24
CA ALA A 88 -0.46 -5.73 9.86
C ALA A 88 -0.78 -6.15 8.41
N ILE A 89 -2.04 -6.48 8.18
CA ILE A 89 -2.56 -6.79 6.84
C ILE A 89 -3.72 -5.85 6.57
N ILE A 90 -3.59 -5.09 5.48
CA ILE A 90 -4.65 -4.24 4.95
C ILE A 90 -5.30 -4.99 3.80
N SER A 91 -6.62 -5.20 3.87
CA SER A 91 -7.37 -5.86 2.80
C SER A 91 -8.35 -4.88 2.18
N CYS A 92 -8.21 -4.63 0.88
CA CYS A 92 -9.05 -3.73 0.10
C CYS A 92 -9.74 -4.54 -1.00
N HIS A 93 -11.08 -4.57 -0.96
CA HIS A 93 -11.89 -5.15 -2.02
C HIS A 93 -12.39 -4.05 -2.94
N ALA A 94 -11.92 -4.02 -4.18
CA ALA A 94 -12.29 -2.97 -5.12
C ALA A 94 -13.72 -3.19 -5.63
N THR A 95 -14.61 -2.23 -5.37
CA THR A 95 -15.99 -2.22 -5.91
C THR A 95 -16.13 -1.32 -7.14
N GLU A 96 -15.16 -0.42 -7.36
CA GLU A 96 -15.12 0.55 -8.46
C GLU A 96 -13.73 0.55 -9.08
N SER A 97 -13.64 0.92 -10.36
CA SER A 97 -12.34 1.10 -11.01
C SER A 97 -11.73 2.45 -10.64
N GLY A 98 -10.42 2.50 -10.39
CA GLY A 98 -9.75 3.75 -10.05
C GLY A 98 -8.25 3.65 -9.90
N GLU A 99 -7.60 4.81 -9.89
CA GLU A 99 -6.22 4.96 -9.46
C GLU A 99 -6.19 5.22 -7.95
N TYR A 100 -5.27 4.58 -7.24
CA TYR A 100 -5.14 4.65 -5.79
C TYR A 100 -3.67 4.76 -5.41
N GLN A 101 -3.41 5.33 -4.24
CA GLN A 101 -2.09 5.40 -3.64
C GLN A 101 -2.16 4.98 -2.18
N PHE A 102 -1.20 4.15 -1.77
CA PHE A 102 -1.02 3.78 -0.38
C PHE A 102 -0.07 4.75 0.31
N LYS A 103 -0.38 5.08 1.55
CA LYS A 103 0.41 5.95 2.41
C LYS A 103 0.59 5.31 3.78
N LEU A 104 1.81 5.35 4.29
CA LEU A 104 2.15 4.97 5.67
C LEU A 104 2.89 6.14 6.32
N TRP A 105 2.59 6.47 7.56
CA TRP A 105 3.31 7.51 8.27
C TRP A 105 3.42 7.25 9.76
N HIS A 106 4.49 7.78 10.35
CA HIS A 106 4.62 7.92 11.78
C HIS A 106 3.79 9.12 12.26
N ARG A 107 3.00 8.92 13.31
CA ARG A 107 2.13 9.95 13.90
C ARG A 107 2.95 11.10 14.46
N ASP A 108 4.11 10.80 15.04
CA ASP A 108 5.17 11.78 15.23
C ASP A 108 5.99 11.90 13.94
N LYS A 109 5.69 12.95 13.17
CA LYS A 109 6.28 13.18 11.84
C LYS A 109 7.80 13.43 11.89
N SER A 110 8.38 13.65 13.06
CA SER A 110 9.83 13.83 13.19
C SER A 110 10.62 12.53 13.22
N GLN A 111 9.94 11.39 13.37
CA GLN A 111 10.55 10.07 13.44
C GLN A 111 10.38 9.31 12.13
N SER A 112 11.39 8.52 11.78
CA SER A 112 11.36 7.63 10.62
C SER A 112 11.78 6.24 11.06
N GLU A 113 10.94 5.27 10.74
CA GLU A 113 11.07 3.91 11.22
C GLU A 113 11.06 2.91 10.08
N ARG A 114 11.81 1.83 10.26
CA ARG A 114 11.98 0.80 9.24
C ARG A 114 10.71 -0.03 9.13
N CYS A 115 10.18 -0.12 7.92
CA CYS A 115 9.05 -0.99 7.59
C CYS A 115 9.38 -1.77 6.31
N ALA A 116 9.00 -3.04 6.28
CA ALA A 116 8.88 -3.80 5.04
C ALA A 116 7.40 -3.83 4.63
N ILE A 117 7.12 -3.44 3.39
CA ILE A 117 5.76 -3.34 2.85
C ILE A 117 5.69 -4.23 1.62
N VAL A 118 4.69 -5.11 1.57
CA VAL A 118 4.47 -6.03 0.46
C VAL A 118 3.06 -5.83 -0.08
N PHE A 119 2.94 -5.64 -1.38
CA PHE A 119 1.67 -5.57 -2.10
C PHE A 119 1.44 -6.90 -2.81
N TYR A 120 0.26 -7.50 -2.66
CA TYR A 120 -0.10 -8.70 -3.39
C TYR A 120 -1.59 -8.72 -3.72
N PHE A 121 -1.95 -9.33 -4.83
CA PHE A 121 -3.33 -9.44 -5.32
C PHE A 121 -3.79 -10.89 -5.19
N GLU A 122 -4.97 -11.11 -4.60
CA GLU A 122 -5.64 -12.42 -4.51
C GLU A 122 -6.69 -12.63 -5.60
#